data_AF-A0A2S4PPY1-F1
#
_entry.id   AF-A0A2S4PPY1-F1
#
_cell.length_a   1.000
_cell.length_b   1.000
_cell.length_c   1.000
_cell.angle_alpha   90.00
_cell.angle_beta   90.00
_cell.angle_gamma   90.00
#
_symmetry.space_group_name_H-M   'P 1'
#
loop_
_entity.id
_entity.type
_entity.pdbx_description
1 polymer ?
#
loop_
_entity_poly.entity_id
_entity_poly.type
_entity_poly.pdbx_seq_one_letter_code
_entity_poly.pdbx_strand_id
1 'polypeptide(L)'
;MFSSMIRRAAKNSVTPVHNKIYRSKTIWPPDFSKLDAKQQFRYERKFKRRSKLKWLRPRWVKGVKIAQFTSIVFVLVYGVLFMDLSTEGSPRHRPFAGVRNWFFGMTEDLFGYKNTQRNHDPDRHAVSPTAIEDK
;
A
#
# COMPACT_ATOMS: atom_id res chain seq x y z
N MET A 1 11.61 8.57 -6.26
CA MET A 1 10.64 8.68 -7.38
C MET A 1 9.70 9.90 -7.24
N PHE A 2 10.17 11.07 -6.78
CA PHE A 2 9.31 12.26 -6.51
C PHE A 2 9.60 13.48 -7.42
N SER A 3 10.65 13.44 -8.25
CA SER A 3 11.05 14.56 -9.11
C SER A 3 10.06 14.90 -10.24
N SER A 4 8.95 14.16 -10.37
CA SER A 4 7.95 14.36 -11.43
C SER A 4 6.78 15.27 -11.04
N MET A 5 6.55 15.53 -9.75
CA MET A 5 5.43 16.38 -9.31
C MET A 5 5.74 17.87 -9.47
N ILE A 6 6.97 18.29 -9.15
CA ILE A 6 7.41 19.70 -9.27
C ILE A 6 7.41 20.15 -10.75
N ARG A 7 7.88 19.29 -11.67
CA ARG A 7 7.82 19.57 -13.12
C ARG A 7 6.41 19.58 -13.72
N ARG A 8 5.40 19.01 -13.04
CA ARG A 8 4.01 19.01 -13.51
C ARG A 8 3.24 20.24 -13.04
N ALA A 9 3.51 20.74 -11.83
CA ALA A 9 2.90 21.97 -11.33
C ALA A 9 3.28 23.18 -12.21
N ALA A 10 4.54 23.26 -12.65
CA ALA A 10 5.02 24.35 -13.51
C ALA A 10 4.48 24.35 -14.96
N LYS A 11 3.74 23.31 -15.40
CA LYS A 11 3.21 23.21 -16.78
C LYS A 11 1.77 23.69 -16.93
N ASN A 12 1.06 23.95 -15.83
CA ASN A 12 -0.38 24.27 -15.85
C ASN A 12 -0.69 25.77 -16.00
N SER A 13 0.31 26.64 -16.18
CA SER A 13 0.09 28.08 -16.36
C SER A 13 -0.04 28.54 -17.82
N VAL A 14 -0.05 27.63 -18.78
CA VAL A 14 -0.32 27.99 -20.18
C VAL A 14 -1.83 28.13 -20.37
N THR A 15 -2.35 29.33 -20.08
CA THR A 15 -3.64 29.77 -20.60
C THR A 15 -3.65 29.59 -22.12
N PRO A 16 -4.72 29.03 -22.74
CA PRO A 16 -4.87 29.07 -24.18
C PRO A 16 -5.15 30.53 -24.58
N VAL A 17 -4.09 31.31 -24.71
CA VAL A 17 -4.17 32.65 -25.26
C VAL A 17 -4.64 32.49 -26.69
N HIS A 18 -5.91 32.84 -26.92
CA HIS A 18 -6.52 33.02 -28.23
C HIS A 18 -5.92 34.26 -28.93
N ASN A 19 -4.58 34.35 -29.03
CA ASN A 19 -3.89 35.37 -29.82
C ASN A 19 -3.57 34.79 -31.18
N LYS A 20 -4.48 35.03 -32.13
CA LYS A 20 -4.44 34.59 -33.52
C LYS A 20 -3.40 35.36 -34.36
N ILE A 21 -2.18 35.55 -33.87
CA ILE A 21 -1.11 36.26 -34.62
C ILE A 21 -0.31 35.27 -35.49
N TYR A 22 -0.13 34.03 -35.03
CA TYR A 22 0.54 32.98 -35.81
C TYR A 22 -0.45 31.87 -36.16
N ARG A 23 -0.96 31.86 -37.40
CA ARG A 23 -1.72 30.71 -37.91
C ARG A 23 -0.77 29.56 -38.19
N SER A 24 -1.12 28.34 -37.78
CA SER A 24 -0.36 27.15 -38.17
C SER A 24 -0.29 27.06 -39.69
N LYS A 25 0.92 27.05 -40.26
CA LYS A 25 1.11 26.89 -41.72
C LYS A 25 0.53 25.57 -42.25
N THR A 26 0.43 24.57 -41.39
CA THR A 26 -0.12 23.25 -41.70
C THR A 26 -1.44 23.06 -40.96
N ILE A 27 -2.53 22.89 -41.72
CA ILE A 27 -3.84 22.48 -41.19
C ILE A 27 -3.71 21.03 -40.74
N TRP A 28 -4.11 20.78 -39.49
CA TRP A 28 -4.23 19.43 -38.96
C TRP A 28 -5.69 19.00 -39.08
N PRO A 29 -6.02 17.75 -39.47
CA PRO A 29 -5.17 16.63 -39.85
C PRO A 29 -4.64 16.72 -41.30
N PRO A 30 -3.48 16.12 -41.61
CA PRO A 30 -3.00 16.00 -42.99
C PRO A 30 -3.92 15.05 -43.78
N ASP A 31 -4.20 15.40 -45.03
CA ASP A 31 -4.96 14.53 -45.95
C ASP A 31 -4.19 13.23 -46.21
N PHE A 32 -4.58 12.14 -45.55
CA PHE A 32 -3.92 10.83 -45.67
C PHE A 32 -4.00 10.23 -47.08
N SER A 33 -4.96 10.66 -47.89
CA SER A 33 -5.14 10.23 -49.29
C SER A 33 -4.06 10.74 -50.24
N LYS A 34 -3.34 11.80 -49.87
CA LYS A 34 -2.26 12.41 -50.68
C LYS A 34 -0.87 11.95 -50.25
N LEU A 35 -0.76 11.10 -49.23
CA LEU A 35 0.52 10.64 -48.70
C LEU A 35 1.01 9.38 -49.44
N ASP A 36 2.31 9.31 -49.65
CA ASP A 36 2.97 8.09 -50.09
C ASP A 36 2.73 6.93 -49.09
N ALA A 37 2.57 5.71 -49.60
CA ALA A 37 2.28 4.51 -48.81
C ALA A 37 3.35 4.26 -47.74
N LYS A 38 4.62 4.57 -48.03
CA LYS A 38 5.71 4.47 -47.05
C LYS A 38 5.53 5.45 -45.89
N GLN A 39 5.07 6.67 -46.17
CA GLN A 39 4.81 7.68 -45.14
C GLN A 39 3.56 7.31 -44.33
N GLN A 40 2.49 6.85 -44.98
CA GLN A 40 1.28 6.36 -44.32
C GLN A 40 1.60 5.25 -43.32
N PHE A 41 2.38 4.24 -43.71
CA PHE A 41 2.78 3.14 -42.83
C PHE A 41 3.55 3.62 -41.58
N ARG A 42 4.41 4.65 -41.73
CA ARG A 42 5.12 5.25 -40.59
C ARG A 42 4.17 5.95 -39.62
N TYR A 43 3.15 6.65 -40.13
CA TYR A 43 2.15 7.29 -39.31
C TYR A 43 1.25 6.29 -38.59
N GLU A 44 0.78 5.26 -39.29
CA GLU A 44 0.00 4.18 -38.68
C GLU A 44 0.77 3.47 -37.57
N ARG A 45 2.05 3.14 -37.81
CA ARG A 45 2.92 2.53 -36.80
C ARG A 45 3.07 3.44 -35.57
N LYS A 46 3.26 4.75 -35.79
CA LYS A 46 3.38 5.75 -34.71
C LYS A 46 2.06 5.90 -33.95
N PHE A 47 0.93 5.89 -34.65
CA PHE A 47 -0.40 5.93 -34.05
C PHE A 47 -0.65 4.71 -33.19
N LYS A 48 -0.50 3.48 -33.72
CA LYS A 48 -0.68 2.23 -32.96
C LYS A 48 0.15 2.21 -31.66
N ARG A 49 1.42 2.63 -31.73
CA ARG A 49 2.30 2.75 -30.54
C ARG A 49 1.77 3.75 -29.52
N ARG A 50 1.38 4.96 -29.95
CA ARG A 50 0.85 6.01 -29.07
C ARG A 50 -0.49 5.63 -28.48
N SER A 51 -1.36 4.98 -29.26
CA SER A 51 -2.65 4.47 -28.82
C SER A 51 -2.45 3.41 -27.74
N LYS A 52 -1.56 2.43 -27.95
CA LYS A 52 -1.22 1.45 -26.91
C LYS A 52 -0.76 2.13 -25.61
N LEU A 53 0.08 3.17 -25.71
CA LEU A 53 0.56 3.92 -24.55
C LEU A 53 -0.53 4.75 -23.84
N LYS A 54 -1.49 5.31 -24.59
CA LYS A 54 -2.65 6.02 -24.02
C LYS A 54 -3.66 5.08 -23.38
N TRP A 55 -3.85 3.90 -23.97
CA TRP A 55 -4.79 2.88 -23.48
C TRP A 55 -4.25 2.08 -22.29
N LEU A 56 -2.93 2.02 -22.13
CA LEU A 56 -2.33 1.61 -20.88
C LEU A 56 -2.77 2.60 -19.79
N ARG A 57 -3.56 2.14 -18.80
CA ARG A 57 -3.93 2.89 -17.60
C ARG A 57 -2.96 2.55 -16.45
N PRO A 58 -1.72 3.09 -16.43
CA PRO A 58 -0.70 2.68 -15.47
C PRO A 58 -1.09 3.01 -14.02
N ARG A 59 -1.89 4.06 -13.81
CA ARG A 59 -2.36 4.46 -12.47
C ARG A 59 -3.32 3.43 -11.89
N TRP A 60 -4.25 2.91 -12.70
CA TRP A 60 -5.20 1.89 -12.26
C TRP A 60 -4.50 0.58 -11.95
N VAL A 61 -3.61 0.13 -12.85
CA VAL A 61 -2.80 -1.08 -12.63
C VAL A 61 -1.93 -0.94 -11.39
N LYS A 62 -1.35 0.24 -11.13
CA LYS A 62 -0.59 0.49 -9.90
C LYS A 62 -1.48 0.39 -8.66
N GLY A 63 -2.70 0.95 -8.70
CA GLY A 63 -3.67 0.86 -7.61
C GLY A 63 -4.06 -0.58 -7.30
N VAL A 64 -4.41 -1.37 -8.33
CA VAL A 64 -4.75 -2.79 -8.18
C VAL A 64 -3.57 -3.59 -7.64
N LYS A 65 -2.34 -3.34 -8.11
CA LYS A 65 -1.14 -4.02 -7.59
C LYS A 65 -0.88 -3.71 -6.11
N ILE A 66 -1.10 -2.46 -5.69
CA ILE A 66 -1.01 -2.10 -4.28
C ILE A 66 -2.11 -2.83 -3.51
N ALA A 67 -3.35 -2.81 -3.97
CA ALA A 67 -4.47 -3.50 -3.33
C ALA A 67 -4.21 -5.02 -3.18
N GLN A 68 -3.66 -5.66 -4.22
CA GLN A 68 -3.26 -7.07 -4.21
C GLN A 68 -2.16 -7.34 -3.19
N PHE A 69 -1.12 -6.51 -3.15
CA PHE A 69 -0.05 -6.69 -2.16
C PHE A 69 -0.56 -6.44 -0.74
N THR A 70 -1.41 -5.42 -0.53
CA THR A 70 -2.02 -5.16 0.77
C THR A 70 -2.93 -6.30 1.22
N SER A 71 -3.68 -6.92 0.31
CA SER A 71 -4.52 -8.07 0.67
C SER A 71 -3.68 -9.29 1.05
N ILE A 72 -2.58 -9.55 0.34
CA ILE A 72 -1.64 -10.64 0.68
C ILE A 72 -1.03 -10.40 2.06
N VAL A 73 -0.48 -9.21 2.29
CA VAL A 73 0.12 -8.86 3.59
C VAL A 73 -0.91 -8.92 4.71
N PHE A 74 -2.13 -8.44 4.47
CA PHE A 74 -3.22 -8.50 5.46
C PHE A 74 -3.54 -9.93 5.89
N VAL A 75 -3.64 -10.87 4.93
CA VAL A 75 -3.88 -12.29 5.25
C VAL A 75 -2.70 -12.91 6.02
N LEU A 76 -1.46 -12.57 5.65
CA LEU A 76 -0.27 -13.04 6.37
C LEU A 76 -0.22 -12.52 7.81
N VAL A 77 -0.49 -11.22 8.01
CA VAL A 77 -0.57 -10.59 9.34
C VAL A 77 -1.66 -11.28 10.16
N TYR A 78 -2.84 -11.50 9.60
CA TYR A 78 -3.92 -12.22 10.27
C TYR A 78 -3.52 -13.66 10.63
N GLY A 79 -2.90 -14.39 9.69
CA GLY A 79 -2.41 -15.75 9.92
C GLY A 79 -1.35 -15.85 11.01
N VAL A 80 -0.43 -14.90 11.09
CA VAL A 80 0.63 -14.92 12.10
C VAL A 80 0.13 -14.48 13.47
N LEU A 81 -0.68 -13.41 13.53
CA LEU A 81 -1.10 -12.80 14.80
C LEU A 81 -2.34 -13.44 15.42
N PHE A 82 -3.33 -13.81 14.61
CA PHE A 82 -4.67 -14.17 15.10
C PHE A 82 -5.05 -15.63 14.82
N MET A 83 -4.53 -16.25 13.76
CA MET A 83 -4.79 -17.67 13.50
C MET A 83 -4.03 -18.51 14.53
N ASP A 84 -4.77 -19.11 15.46
CA ASP A 84 -4.21 -20.09 16.36
C ASP A 84 -4.11 -21.42 15.60
N LEU A 85 -2.97 -21.63 14.93
CA LEU A 85 -2.64 -22.88 14.25
C LEU A 85 -2.23 -23.97 15.26
N SER A 86 -2.80 -23.92 16.45
CA SER A 86 -2.63 -24.94 17.49
C SER A 86 -3.71 -25.98 17.24
N THR A 87 -3.38 -27.04 16.51
CA THR A 87 -4.21 -28.24 16.47
C THR A 87 -4.39 -28.72 17.91
N GLU A 88 -5.64 -28.67 18.38
CA GLU A 88 -6.19 -29.33 19.56
C GLU A 88 -5.24 -29.47 20.78
N GLY A 89 -5.35 -28.52 21.72
CA GLY A 89 -5.21 -28.86 23.14
C GLY A 89 -3.84 -28.73 23.81
N SER A 90 -2.81 -28.17 23.19
CA SER A 90 -1.50 -27.95 23.84
C SER A 90 -1.17 -26.46 24.05
N PRO A 91 -1.38 -25.90 25.26
CA PRO A 91 -1.09 -24.49 25.59
C PRO A 91 0.39 -24.09 25.47
N ARG A 92 1.30 -25.07 25.35
CA ARG A 92 2.76 -24.88 25.41
C ARG A 92 3.40 -24.51 24.07
N HIS A 93 2.73 -24.73 22.93
CA HIS A 93 3.31 -24.45 21.62
C HIS A 93 2.35 -23.64 20.76
N ARG A 94 2.16 -22.36 21.10
CA ARG A 94 1.58 -21.38 20.18
C ARG A 94 2.64 -21.01 19.14
N PRO A 95 2.56 -21.48 17.88
CA PRO A 95 3.50 -21.04 16.87
C PRO A 95 3.37 -19.51 16.70
N PHE A 96 4.51 -18.83 16.62
CA PHE A 96 4.64 -17.36 16.51
C PHE A 96 4.38 -16.53 17.78
N ALA A 97 4.34 -17.12 18.98
CA ALA A 97 4.19 -16.37 20.24
C ALA A 97 5.22 -15.22 20.41
N GLY A 98 6.48 -15.44 20.02
CA GLY A 98 7.51 -14.39 20.07
C GLY A 98 7.26 -13.23 19.10
N VAL A 99 6.75 -13.51 17.90
CA VAL A 99 6.41 -12.48 16.90
C VAL A 99 5.20 -11.67 17.34
N ARG A 100 4.20 -12.33 17.96
CA ARG A 100 3.01 -11.67 18.52
C ARG A 100 3.39 -10.72 19.64
N ASN A 101 4.20 -11.18 20.61
CA ASN A 101 4.60 -10.35 21.75
C ASN A 101 5.47 -9.15 21.32
N TRP A 102 6.37 -9.34 20.35
CA TRP A 102 7.15 -8.24 19.79
C TRP A 102 6.28 -7.24 19.03
N PHE A 103 5.33 -7.71 18.22
CA PHE A 103 4.41 -6.84 17.48
C PHE A 103 3.53 -6.02 18.43
N PHE A 104 2.90 -6.65 19.42
CA PHE A 104 2.06 -5.96 20.38
C PHE A 104 2.87 -4.98 21.24
N GLY A 105 4.07 -5.36 21.72
CA GLY A 105 4.94 -4.43 22.45
C GLY A 105 5.36 -3.21 21.61
N MET A 106 5.71 -3.41 20.34
CA MET A 106 6.02 -2.30 19.44
C MET A 106 4.80 -1.41 19.19
N THR A 107 3.61 -1.98 18.99
CA THR A 107 2.39 -1.18 18.80
C THR A 107 1.98 -0.42 20.05
N GLU A 108 2.16 -1.02 21.24
CA GLU A 108 1.87 -0.36 22.51
C GLU A 108 2.79 0.85 22.75
N ASP A 109 4.08 0.71 22.43
CA ASP A 109 5.07 1.80 22.53
C ASP A 109 4.79 2.93 21.54
N LEU A 110 4.33 2.61 20.32
CA LEU A 110 4.03 3.60 19.27
C LEU A 110 2.68 4.30 19.45
N PHE A 111 1.69 3.62 20.01
CA PHE A 111 0.33 4.15 20.20
C PHE A 111 0.05 4.63 21.63
N GLY A 112 1.01 4.53 22.56
CA GLY A 112 0.94 5.16 23.88
C GLY A 112 -0.18 4.64 24.80
N TYR A 113 -0.73 3.45 24.52
CA TYR A 113 -1.69 2.81 25.41
C TYR A 113 -0.93 2.25 26.63
N LYS A 114 -0.79 3.10 27.67
CA LYS A 114 -0.39 2.66 29.00
C LYS A 114 -1.46 1.73 29.57
N ASN A 115 -1.35 0.43 29.33
CA ASN A 115 -2.08 -0.56 30.11
C ASN A 115 -1.40 -0.70 31.48
N THR A 116 -2.00 -0.06 32.50
CA THR A 116 -1.62 -0.08 33.92
C THR A 116 -1.89 -1.45 34.60
N GLN A 117 -1.67 -2.58 33.93
CA GLN A 117 -1.68 -3.89 34.59
C GLN A 117 -0.29 -4.51 34.59
N ARG A 118 0.60 -3.84 35.32
CA ARG A 118 1.93 -4.34 35.69
C ARG A 118 1.99 -4.84 37.13
N ASN A 119 0.90 -5.37 37.68
CA ASN A 119 0.89 -5.97 39.01
C ASN A 119 -0.10 -7.14 39.06
N HIS A 120 0.31 -8.30 38.57
CA HIS A 120 -0.13 -9.56 39.15
C HIS A 120 1.12 -10.23 39.72
N ASP A 121 1.50 -9.81 40.92
CA ASP A 121 2.33 -10.61 41.81
C ASP A 121 1.58 -11.95 42.04
N PRO A 122 2.20 -13.12 41.80
CA PRO A 122 1.66 -14.38 42.28
C PRO A 122 2.05 -14.67 43.75
N ASP A 123 2.90 -13.84 44.36
CA ASP A 123 3.52 -14.14 45.66
C ASP A 123 3.06 -13.21 46.78
N ARG A 124 1.74 -13.02 46.96
CA ARG A 124 1.20 -12.46 48.22
C ARG A 124 -0.10 -13.16 48.61
N HIS A 125 -0.09 -13.65 49.86
CA HIS A 125 -1.18 -14.17 50.70
C HIS A 125 -1.33 -15.70 50.83
N ALA A 126 -0.54 -16.28 51.73
CA ALA A 126 -1.01 -17.27 52.71
C ALA A 126 -0.07 -17.35 53.92
N VAL A 127 0.19 -16.21 54.58
CA VAL A 127 0.58 -16.24 56.00
C VAL A 127 -0.71 -16.00 56.77
N SER A 128 -1.34 -17.09 57.21
CA SER A 128 -2.40 -17.04 58.22
C SER A 128 -1.76 -17.20 59.59
N PRO A 129 -1.85 -16.20 60.49
CA PRO A 129 -1.64 -16.39 61.91
C PRO A 129 -2.93 -16.92 62.57
N THR A 130 -2.80 -17.52 63.77
CA THR A 130 -3.86 -18.12 64.66
C THR A 130 -4.11 -19.61 64.35
N ALA A 131 -4.15 -20.58 65.28
CA ALA A 131 -4.19 -20.69 66.75
C ALA A 131 -3.56 -22.07 67.15
N ILE A 132 -2.77 -22.22 68.22
CA ILE A 132 -3.11 -22.75 69.57
C ILE A 132 -3.88 -24.10 69.57
N GLU A 133 -3.37 -25.06 70.39
CA GLU A 133 -3.92 -26.38 70.80
C GLU A 133 -3.87 -27.49 69.72
N ASP A 134 -3.34 -28.70 69.94
CA ASP A 134 -3.58 -29.63 71.05
C ASP A 134 -2.42 -30.65 71.27
N LYS A 135 -2.18 -30.92 72.55
CA LYS A 135 -1.79 -32.17 73.25
C LYS A 135 -0.66 -33.08 72.74
#